data_AF-A0A536T846-F1
#
_entry.id   AF-A0A536T846-F1
#
_cell.length_a   1.000
_cell.length_b   1.000
_cell.length_c   1.000
_cell.angle_alpha   90.00
_cell.angle_beta   90.00
_cell.angle_gamma   90.00
#
_symmetry.space_group_name_H-M   'P 1'
#
loop_
_entity.id
_entity.type
_entity.pdbx_description
1 polymer ?
#
loop_
_entity_poly.entity_id
_entity_poly.type
_entity_poly.pdbx_seq_one_letter_code
_entity_poly.pdbx_strand_id
1 'polypeptide(L)'
;MEAAMSEAANVLMVRPDGPNVVTGDLVIVTPTRVREMKTAVLCRCGHSSDKPFCDGTHTKIGFTEPARLPADAEAGIESTGRVTITPRPNGPNKCEGPLTIRDASGRTSSRDSAFLCRCGGSHTKPFCDGTHKRIGFTG
;
A
#
# COMPACT_ATOMS: atom_id res chain seq x y z
N MET A 1 11.33 5.07 35.35
CA MET A 1 10.18 5.67 34.65
C MET A 1 10.44 5.49 33.16
N GLU A 2 10.08 4.33 32.61
CA GLU A 2 10.19 4.06 31.18
C GLU A 2 9.26 5.02 30.46
N ALA A 3 9.82 5.92 29.66
CA ALA A 3 9.04 6.65 28.69
C ALA A 3 8.42 5.62 27.76
N ALA A 4 7.08 5.49 27.79
CA ALA A 4 6.35 4.75 26.79
C ALA A 4 6.73 5.37 25.43
N MET A 5 7.62 4.68 24.70
CA MET A 5 7.97 5.06 23.35
C MET A 5 6.67 4.98 22.55
N SER A 6 6.12 6.13 22.14
CA SER A 6 4.94 6.14 21.29
C SER A 6 5.28 5.39 20.02
N GLU A 7 4.67 4.22 19.81
CA GLU A 7 4.83 3.48 18.57
C GLU A 7 4.40 4.38 17.41
N ALA A 8 5.21 4.46 16.36
CA ALA A 8 4.88 5.27 15.20
C ALA A 8 3.61 4.71 14.53
N ALA A 9 2.66 5.59 14.23
CA ALA A 9 1.43 5.22 13.55
C ALA A 9 1.69 4.50 12.22
N ASN A 10 0.93 3.43 11.99
CA ASN A 10 0.91 2.69 10.75
C ASN A 10 0.00 3.39 9.74
N VAL A 11 0.58 4.18 8.84
CA VAL A 11 -0.17 4.97 7.88
C VAL A 11 0.21 4.58 6.46
N LEU A 12 -0.79 4.20 5.66
CA LEU A 12 -0.67 4.16 4.20
C LEU A 12 -1.26 5.44 3.62
N MET A 13 -0.40 6.32 3.09
CA MET A 13 -0.82 7.45 2.28
C MET A 13 -0.95 7.04 0.81
N VAL A 14 -2.16 7.12 0.26
CA VAL A 14 -2.38 6.95 -1.18
C VAL A 14 -2.04 8.28 -1.87
N ARG A 15 -0.95 8.31 -2.64
CA ARG A 15 -0.57 9.53 -3.38
C ARG A 15 -1.39 9.64 -4.67
N PRO A 16 -2.00 10.80 -4.97
CA PRO A 16 -2.54 11.08 -6.31
C PRO A 16 -1.50 10.77 -7.37
N ASP A 17 -1.93 10.09 -8.43
CA ASP A 17 -1.09 9.78 -9.62
C ASP A 17 0.19 9.00 -9.30
N GLY A 18 0.30 8.48 -8.07
CA GLY A 18 1.55 8.04 -7.51
C GLY A 18 1.44 6.75 -6.70
N PRO A 19 2.51 6.41 -5.97
CA PRO A 19 2.61 5.17 -5.21
C PRO A 19 1.74 5.17 -3.95
N ASN A 20 1.65 4.00 -3.31
CA ASN A 20 1.22 3.90 -1.92
C ASN A 20 2.44 4.08 -1.01
N VAL A 21 2.43 5.06 -0.11
CA VAL A 21 3.52 5.28 0.86
C VAL A 21 3.07 4.73 2.20
N VAL A 22 3.73 3.69 2.70
CA VAL A 22 3.43 3.07 3.99
C VAL A 22 4.50 3.49 4.99
N THR A 23 4.12 4.00 6.15
CA THR A 23 4.99 4.30 7.29
C THR A 23 4.54 3.50 8.50
N GLY A 24 5.47 3.06 9.35
CA GLY A 24 5.15 2.25 10.55
C GLY A 24 6.27 1.30 10.94
N ASP A 25 5.98 0.26 11.73
CA ASP A 25 6.89 -0.89 11.90
C ASP A 25 6.63 -1.93 10.81
N LEU A 26 7.37 -1.86 9.70
CA LEU A 26 7.07 -2.65 8.51
C LEU A 26 8.04 -3.80 8.35
N VAL A 27 7.49 -4.97 8.00
CA VAL A 27 8.26 -6.14 7.57
C VAL A 27 7.80 -6.54 6.18
N ILE A 28 8.70 -6.48 5.19
CA ILE A 28 8.42 -6.94 3.83
C ILE A 28 8.94 -8.36 3.69
N VAL A 29 8.04 -9.29 3.36
CA VAL A 29 8.33 -10.71 3.23
C VAL A 29 8.18 -11.12 1.77
N THR A 30 9.24 -11.71 1.22
CA THR A 30 9.28 -12.36 -0.09
C THR A 30 9.79 -13.79 0.09
N PRO A 31 9.62 -14.69 -0.91
CA PRO A 31 10.11 -16.07 -0.78
C PRO A 31 11.61 -16.19 -0.46
N THR A 32 12.41 -15.20 -0.84
CA THR A 32 13.88 -15.23 -0.71
C THR A 32 14.43 -14.21 0.28
N ARG A 33 13.60 -13.31 0.81
CA ARG A 33 14.09 -12.18 1.64
C ARG A 33 13.03 -11.66 2.60
N VAL A 34 13.48 -11.31 3.80
CA VAL A 34 12.74 -10.51 4.78
C VAL A 34 13.48 -9.18 4.96
N ARG A 35 12.75 -8.06 4.97
CA ARG A 35 13.31 -6.72 5.18
C ARG A 35 12.47 -5.94 6.17
N GLU A 36 13.09 -5.42 7.22
CA GLU A 36 12.46 -4.46 8.11
C GLU A 36 12.72 -3.03 7.64
N MET A 37 11.73 -2.14 7.77
CA MET A 37 11.88 -0.73 7.45
C MET A 37 10.79 0.12 8.11
N LYS A 38 11.04 1.42 8.22
CA LYS A 38 10.06 2.38 8.73
C LYS A 38 9.20 3.04 7.66
N THR A 39 9.61 2.93 6.40
CA THR A 39 8.86 3.48 5.27
C THR A 39 9.05 2.61 4.03
N ALA A 40 7.94 2.26 3.37
CA ALA A 40 7.92 1.56 2.10
C ALA A 40 7.13 2.38 1.07
N VAL A 41 7.73 2.64 -0.09
CA VAL A 41 7.06 3.28 -1.22
C VAL A 41 6.69 2.20 -2.23
N LEU A 42 5.43 1.77 -2.23
CA LEU A 42 4.95 0.64 -3.02
C LEU A 42 4.38 1.10 -4.36
N CYS A 43 4.75 0.40 -5.43
CA CYS A 43 4.22 0.64 -6.77
C CYS A 43 2.70 0.43 -6.79
N ARG A 44 1.99 1.42 -7.36
CA ARG A 44 0.55 1.36 -7.63
C ARG A 44 0.22 1.38 -9.11
N CYS A 45 1.14 1.84 -9.96
CA CYS A 45 0.92 2.00 -11.39
C CYS A 45 1.11 0.71 -12.21
N GLY A 46 1.77 -0.33 -11.69
CA GLY A 46 2.04 -1.58 -12.42
C GLY A 46 3.36 -1.64 -13.18
N HIS A 47 4.03 -0.52 -13.42
CA HIS A 47 5.15 -0.45 -14.36
C HIS A 47 6.54 -0.32 -13.73
N SER A 48 6.67 -0.33 -12.40
CA SER A 48 7.99 -0.27 -11.75
C SER A 48 8.89 -1.43 -12.18
N SER A 49 10.17 -1.19 -12.38
CA SER A 49 11.19 -2.22 -12.58
C SER A 49 11.73 -2.78 -11.24
N ASP A 50 11.49 -2.08 -10.13
CA ASP A 50 11.91 -2.46 -8.77
C ASP A 50 10.72 -2.96 -7.93
N LYS A 51 9.79 -3.72 -8.53
CA LYS A 51 8.62 -4.23 -7.81
C LYS A 51 9.07 -5.04 -6.58
N PRO A 52 8.38 -4.91 -5.42
CA PRO A 52 7.10 -4.20 -5.21
C PRO A 52 7.22 -2.69 -5.03
N PHE A 53 8.43 -2.15 -5.01
CA PHE A 53 8.69 -0.74 -4.74
C PHE A 53 8.43 0.14 -5.96
N CYS A 54 8.23 1.44 -5.71
CA CYS A 54 8.13 2.43 -6.77
C CYS A 54 9.50 2.97 -7.15
N ASP A 55 9.75 3.06 -8.45
CA ASP A 55 10.98 3.56 -9.08
C ASP A 55 10.77 4.91 -9.81
N GLY A 56 9.61 5.55 -9.60
CA GLY A 56 9.24 6.79 -10.30
C GLY A 56 8.63 6.61 -11.70
N THR A 57 8.50 5.39 -12.23
CA THR A 57 7.96 5.15 -13.58
C THR A 57 6.53 5.68 -13.77
N HIS A 58 5.74 5.83 -12.70
CA HIS A 58 4.38 6.40 -12.74
C HIS A 58 4.32 7.78 -13.39
N THR A 59 5.32 8.65 -13.14
CA THR A 59 5.40 9.98 -13.76
C THR A 59 5.66 9.86 -15.26
N LYS A 60 6.54 8.94 -15.67
CA LYS A 60 6.96 8.78 -17.07
C LYS A 60 5.83 8.27 -17.96
N ILE A 61 4.96 7.42 -17.42
CA ILE A 61 3.83 6.83 -18.16
C ILE A 61 2.53 7.62 -17.99
N GLY A 62 2.54 8.75 -17.27
CA GLY A 62 1.34 9.55 -17.04
C GLY A 62 0.25 8.82 -16.24
N PHE A 63 0.63 8.00 -15.25
CA PHE A 63 -0.34 7.28 -14.44
C PHE A 63 -1.27 8.27 -13.73
N THR A 64 -2.57 8.21 -14.05
CA THR A 64 -3.58 9.13 -13.51
C THR A 64 -4.56 8.36 -12.64
N GLU A 65 -4.65 8.72 -11.35
CA GLU A 65 -5.54 8.09 -10.41
C GLU A 65 -5.75 8.98 -9.16
N PRO A 66 -7.00 9.39 -8.85
CA PRO A 66 -7.31 10.44 -7.87
C PRO A 66 -6.99 10.09 -6.41
N ALA A 67 -6.60 8.85 -6.11
CA ALA A 67 -6.23 8.40 -4.77
C ALA A 67 -7.36 8.66 -3.75
N ARG A 68 -8.56 8.14 -4.05
CA ARG A 68 -9.75 8.25 -3.21
C ARG A 68 -10.10 6.89 -2.62
N LEU A 69 -10.44 6.88 -1.34
CA LEU A 69 -11.09 5.71 -0.73
C LEU A 69 -12.52 5.55 -1.27
N PRO A 70 -13.09 4.33 -1.24
CA PRO A 70 -14.52 4.11 -1.48
C PRO A 70 -15.39 5.06 -0.64
N ALA A 71 -16.55 5.46 -1.17
CA ALA A 71 -17.43 6.41 -0.50
C ALA A 71 -18.02 5.85 0.81
N ASP A 72 -18.21 4.54 0.85
CA ASP A 72 -18.74 3.74 1.96
C ASP A 72 -17.66 3.23 2.93
N ALA A 73 -16.40 3.65 2.77
CA ALA A 73 -15.35 3.27 3.68
C ALA A 73 -15.59 3.87 5.07
N GLU A 74 -15.68 3.02 6.09
CA GLU A 74 -15.72 3.45 7.49
C GLU A 74 -14.51 4.30 7.85
N ALA A 75 -14.75 5.33 8.67
CA ALA A 75 -13.72 6.24 9.13
C ALA A 75 -12.64 5.49 9.91
N GLY A 76 -11.38 5.75 9.57
CA GLY A 76 -10.24 5.10 10.18
C GLY A 76 -9.78 5.79 11.45
N ILE A 77 -9.43 4.99 12.44
CA ILE A 77 -8.67 5.40 13.63
C ILE A 77 -7.18 5.18 13.41
N GLU A 78 -6.36 6.02 14.03
CA GLU A 78 -4.92 5.82 14.07
C GLU A 78 -4.59 4.48 14.73
N SER A 79 -3.58 3.80 14.21
CA SER A 79 -3.24 2.45 14.65
C SER A 79 -1.73 2.25 14.70
N THR A 80 -1.26 1.45 15.66
CA THR A 80 0.16 1.13 15.86
C THR A 80 0.36 -0.38 15.90
N GLY A 81 1.61 -0.84 15.83
CA GLY A 81 2.00 -2.25 15.82
C GLY A 81 2.70 -2.66 14.53
N ARG A 82 3.00 -3.95 14.36
CA ARG A 82 3.73 -4.45 13.19
C ARG A 82 2.81 -4.65 11.99
N VAL A 83 3.24 -4.19 10.81
CA VAL A 83 2.58 -4.47 9.53
C VAL A 83 3.48 -5.33 8.65
N THR A 84 3.01 -6.53 8.32
CA THR A 84 3.67 -7.42 7.36
C THR A 84 3.14 -7.15 5.96
N ILE A 85 4.05 -6.92 5.01
CA ILE A 85 3.72 -6.68 3.60
C ILE A 85 4.30 -7.81 2.77
N THR A 86 3.43 -8.58 2.12
CA THR A 86 3.79 -9.69 1.24
C THR A 86 3.37 -9.39 -0.20
N PRO A 87 4.30 -9.05 -1.10
CA PRO A 87 4.01 -8.96 -2.53
C PRO A 87 3.63 -10.33 -3.06
N ARG A 88 2.37 -10.52 -3.46
CA ARG A 88 1.94 -11.78 -4.05
C ARG A 88 2.46 -11.88 -5.49
N PRO A 89 2.98 -13.04 -5.93
CA PRO A 89 3.38 -13.24 -7.33
C PRO A 89 2.24 -12.86 -8.27
N ASN A 90 2.53 -12.03 -9.28
CA ASN A 90 1.57 -11.57 -10.30
C ASN A 90 0.31 -10.92 -9.69
N GLY A 91 0.43 -10.38 -8.49
CA GLY A 91 -0.71 -10.01 -7.67
C GLY A 91 -0.51 -8.78 -6.79
N PRO A 92 -1.45 -8.51 -5.89
CA PRO A 92 -1.41 -7.34 -5.01
C PRO A 92 -0.30 -7.43 -3.95
N ASN A 93 -0.03 -6.31 -3.29
CA ASN A 93 0.65 -6.34 -1.99
C ASN A 93 -0.37 -6.72 -0.92
N LYS A 94 -0.20 -7.86 -0.27
CA LYS A 94 -0.99 -8.23 0.91
C LYS A 94 -0.37 -7.53 2.12
N CYS A 95 -1.15 -6.71 2.81
CA CYS A 95 -0.76 -6.07 4.07
C CYS A 95 -1.54 -6.72 5.20
N GLU A 96 -0.84 -7.11 6.26
CA GLU A 96 -1.40 -7.76 7.45
C GLU A 96 -0.88 -7.06 8.69
N GLY A 97 -1.79 -6.75 9.61
CA GLY A 97 -1.55 -5.91 10.76
C GLY A 97 -2.30 -4.58 10.67
N PRO A 98 -2.38 -3.86 11.79
CA PRO A 98 -3.16 -2.65 11.93
C PRO A 98 -2.63 -1.55 11.00
N LEU A 99 -3.47 -1.07 10.08
CA LEU A 99 -3.08 -0.08 9.08
C LEU A 99 -4.17 0.98 8.90
N THR A 100 -3.78 2.25 9.08
CA THR A 100 -4.63 3.41 8.75
C THR A 100 -4.35 3.85 7.33
N ILE A 101 -5.35 3.74 6.45
CA ILE A 101 -5.24 4.14 5.05
C ILE A 101 -5.77 5.56 4.91
N ARG A 102 -4.95 6.50 4.44
CA ARG A 102 -5.32 7.90 4.21
C ARG A 102 -5.29 8.23 2.72
N ASP A 103 -6.40 8.77 2.25
CA ASP A 103 -6.57 9.20 0.86
C ASP A 103 -6.16 10.67 0.65
N ALA A 104 -6.19 11.15 -0.59
CA ALA A 104 -5.75 12.50 -0.93
C ALA A 104 -6.62 13.64 -0.37
N SER A 105 -7.81 13.34 0.16
CA SER A 105 -8.68 14.31 0.86
C SER A 105 -8.38 14.37 2.35
N GLY A 106 -7.53 13.48 2.86
CA GLY A 106 -7.34 13.29 4.29
C GLY A 106 -8.38 12.35 4.91
N ARG A 107 -9.30 11.76 4.13
CA ARG A 107 -10.19 10.71 4.67
C ARG A 107 -9.36 9.49 5.03
N THR A 108 -9.70 8.88 6.15
CA THR A 108 -9.03 7.69 6.67
C THR A 108 -9.97 6.48 6.69
N SER A 109 -9.40 5.28 6.57
CA SER A 109 -10.08 4.01 6.84
C SER A 109 -9.09 3.01 7.44
N SER A 110 -9.48 2.27 8.48
CA SER A 110 -8.61 1.31 9.14
C SER A 110 -8.85 -0.11 8.66
N ARG A 111 -7.78 -0.90 8.60
CA ARG A 111 -7.78 -2.30 8.17
C ARG A 111 -6.74 -3.07 8.96
N ASP A 112 -7.10 -4.27 9.43
CA ASP A 112 -6.11 -5.26 9.93
C ASP A 112 -5.55 -6.13 8.80
N SER A 113 -6.22 -6.14 7.65
CA SER A 113 -5.73 -6.74 6.44
C SER A 113 -6.23 -5.99 5.21
N ALA A 114 -5.35 -5.77 4.24
CA ALA A 114 -5.70 -5.15 2.97
C ALA A 114 -4.90 -5.76 1.82
N PHE A 115 -5.52 -5.88 0.65
CA PHE A 115 -4.82 -6.19 -0.59
C PHE A 115 -4.73 -4.94 -1.44
N LEU A 116 -3.52 -4.38 -1.55
CA LEU A 116 -3.28 -3.15 -2.29
C LEU A 116 -2.99 -3.46 -3.76
N CYS A 117 -3.64 -2.72 -4.66
CA CYS A 117 -3.39 -2.80 -6.08
C CYS A 117 -1.92 -2.49 -6.37
N ARG A 118 -1.27 -3.43 -7.07
CA ARG A 118 0.10 -3.30 -7.57
C ARG A 118 0.16 -3.27 -9.09
N CYS A 119 -0.91 -3.67 -9.78
CA CYS A 119 -0.94 -3.83 -11.23
C CYS A 119 -1.36 -2.57 -12.00
N GLY A 120 -1.83 -1.51 -11.34
CA GLY A 120 -2.34 -0.30 -12.00
C GLY A 120 -3.75 -0.41 -12.60
N GLY A 121 -4.33 -1.62 -12.70
CA GLY A 121 -5.61 -1.84 -13.40
C GLY A 121 -6.86 -1.85 -12.53
N SER A 122 -6.76 -1.91 -11.19
CA SER A 122 -7.95 -2.06 -10.33
C SER A 122 -8.96 -0.92 -10.52
N HIS A 123 -10.25 -1.22 -10.46
CA HIS A 123 -11.33 -0.23 -10.46
C HIS A 123 -11.68 0.28 -9.06
N THR A 124 -11.13 -0.35 -8.02
CA THR A 124 -11.35 0.02 -6.61
C THR A 124 -10.05 0.42 -5.93
N LYS A 125 -9.13 1.06 -6.68
CA LYS A 125 -7.85 1.55 -6.13
C LYS A 125 -8.13 2.43 -4.90
N PRO A 126 -7.30 2.33 -3.84
CA PRO A 126 -6.00 1.65 -3.78
C PRO A 126 -6.09 0.12 -3.62
N PHE A 127 -7.28 -0.46 -3.49
CA PHE A 127 -7.47 -1.89 -3.25
C PHE A 127 -7.42 -2.71 -4.53
N CYS A 128 -7.18 -4.00 -4.37
CA CYS A 128 -7.21 -4.98 -5.44
C CYS A 128 -8.61 -5.59 -5.60
N ASP A 129 -9.12 -5.56 -6.82
CA ASP A 129 -10.40 -6.15 -7.25
C ASP A 129 -10.23 -7.41 -8.11
N GLY A 130 -9.01 -7.94 -8.20
CA GLY A 130 -8.68 -9.10 -9.03
C GLY A 130 -8.35 -8.76 -10.49
N THR A 131 -8.38 -7.48 -10.92
CA THR A 131 -8.05 -7.08 -12.30
C THR A 131 -6.69 -7.61 -12.77
N HIS A 132 -5.70 -7.74 -11.88
CA HIS A 132 -4.37 -8.29 -12.18
C HIS A 132 -4.41 -9.64 -12.92
N LYS A 133 -5.39 -10.50 -12.62
CA LYS A 133 -5.57 -11.78 -13.32
C LYS A 133 -6.08 -11.58 -14.75
N ARG A 134 -7.04 -10.66 -14.92
CA ARG A 134 -7.69 -10.36 -16.21
C ARG A 134 -6.73 -9.70 -17.19
N ILE A 135 -5.82 -8.85 -16.70
CA ILE A 135 -4.86 -8.12 -17.54
C ILE A 135 -3.51 -8.84 -17.67
N GLY A 136 -3.36 -10.04 -17.11
CA GLY A 136 -2.11 -10.81 -17.18
C GLY A 136 -0.92 -10.10 -16.51
N PHE A 137 -1.14 -9.41 -15.39
CA PHE A 137 -0.08 -8.66 -14.70
C PHE A 137 1.06 -9.59 -14.27
N THR A 138 2.30 -9.21 -14.58
CA THR A 138 3.51 -9.91 -14.15
C THR A 138 4.35 -9.04 -13.22
N GLY A 139 4.76 -9.61 -12.09
CA GLY A 139 5.68 -8.94 -11.16
C GLY A 139 5.66 -9.45 -9.74
#